data_AF-A0A177B8E1-F1
#
_entry.id   AF-A0A177B8E1-F1
#
_cell.length_a   1.000
_cell.length_b   1.000
_cell.length_c   1.000
_cell.angle_alpha   90.00
_cell.angle_beta   90.00
_cell.angle_gamma   90.00
#
_symmetry.space_group_name_H-M   'P 1'
#
loop_
_entity.id
_entity.type
_entity.pdbx_description
1 polymer ?
#
loop_
_entity_poly.entity_id
_entity_poly.type
_entity_poly.pdbx_seq_one_letter_code
_entity_poly.pdbx_strand_id
1 'polypeptide(L)'
;RFVKQKELAEINWRVRWENVKAIYKPVEKRESLSDRKFSTLSNCIRVSDTEEIGSTENLVTTINSIVDWNKLIKVVYKDIEAKVKKVDKYPINITKPLIIEIRNLRSMQNDHIVRFIGLCIDYPNQCILREFCPKGSLKKLLMNKSINLDFEFKLSLITDLLQGLRYIHNSDIKSHGNLNLKNCVLDSRFVLKLTGFGFPSLFRKLKKNEYISDQEEEGKLTLAPEILRLSMVPFSGNQKADIYAFSLIVHAIIYRIGIFSQYSDQYSVEEIINFIKSDSSPPFRPKIDENIHMSNELSTIITNCWVEDSNDRPDCNQIRNQIKKIRKEKYNTNLFDSMLRRMEEYANNLEKLVAQRTGDYMKQKKRAETLLYNMLPRTVAEQLMMGDPVRAEKFDSVTVFFSDICGFTKLSSESEPLEIVCLLNDLYTVFDSIIDKYDVYKVETIGDAYMVVSGLPTRNGNLHAQEICSMSLSLLKCIKTFKIKHRPNDNILLRIGIHSGPVVAGVVGSKMPRYCLFGDTVNTASRMESNGEPLRIHLSPSTKLLLDGFGTFDTELRGPVEMKGKGTITTYWLNGESND
;
A
#
# COMPACT_ATOMS: atom_id res chain seq x y z
N ARG A 1 45.69 18.77 11.95
CA ARG A 1 44.50 17.86 11.86
C ARG A 1 43.19 18.62 12.13
N PHE A 2 43.14 19.53 13.12
CA PHE A 2 41.97 20.35 13.47
C PHE A 2 41.55 21.41 12.43
N VAL A 3 42.48 22.04 11.71
CA VAL A 3 42.14 23.06 10.69
C VAL A 3 41.38 22.46 9.49
N LYS A 4 41.65 21.20 9.12
CA LYS A 4 40.97 20.49 8.02
C LYS A 4 39.50 20.16 8.34
N GLN A 5 39.13 19.98 9.61
CA GLN A 5 37.75 19.72 10.01
C GLN A 5 36.87 20.97 9.96
N LYS A 6 37.45 22.17 10.18
CA LYS A 6 36.72 23.44 10.13
C LYS A 6 36.28 23.81 8.71
N GLU A 7 37.16 23.70 7.71
CA GLU A 7 36.79 23.92 6.29
C GLU A 7 35.81 22.85 5.76
N LEU A 8 35.84 21.64 6.32
CA LEU A 8 34.89 20.57 5.99
C LEU A 8 33.51 20.77 6.64
N ALA A 9 33.44 21.52 7.74
CA ALA A 9 32.20 21.81 8.47
C ALA A 9 31.38 22.93 7.83
N GLU A 10 32.00 23.82 7.03
CA GLU A 10 31.28 24.91 6.35
C GLU A 10 30.42 24.43 5.16
N ILE A 11 30.68 23.24 4.62
CA ILE A 11 29.92 22.72 3.48
C ILE A 11 29.00 21.60 3.98
N ASN A 12 27.69 21.87 4.01
CA ASN A 12 26.61 20.93 4.35
C ASN A 12 26.43 19.79 3.32
N TRP A 13 27.49 19.04 3.00
CA TRP A 13 27.47 17.90 2.07
C TRP A 13 27.38 16.54 2.77
N ARG A 14 27.82 16.45 4.03
CA ARG A 14 27.87 15.19 4.77
C ARG A 14 26.45 14.77 5.18
N VAL A 15 26.06 13.59 4.72
CA VAL A 15 24.82 12.92 5.14
C VAL A 15 25.20 11.93 6.24
N ARG A 16 24.41 11.91 7.31
CA ARG A 16 24.51 10.87 8.33
C ARG A 16 23.44 9.82 8.08
N TRP A 17 23.81 8.55 8.15
CA TRP A 17 22.89 7.44 7.86
C TRP A 17 21.63 7.47 8.74
N GLU A 18 21.77 7.84 10.02
CA GLU A 18 20.67 7.96 10.99
C GLU A 18 19.51 8.87 10.52
N ASN A 19 19.81 9.83 9.65
CA ASN A 19 18.84 10.81 9.16
C ASN A 19 18.18 10.38 7.83
N VAL A 20 18.56 9.22 7.28
CA VAL A 20 18.02 8.69 6.03
C VAL A 20 16.87 7.74 6.34
N LYS A 21 15.63 8.15 6.04
CA LYS A 21 14.42 7.36 6.30
C LYS A 21 13.94 6.68 5.03
N ALA A 22 13.80 5.36 5.03
CA ALA A 22 13.24 4.63 3.89
C ALA A 22 11.72 4.86 3.77
N ILE A 23 11.21 5.10 2.56
CA ILE A 23 9.77 5.05 2.28
C ILE A 23 9.45 3.70 1.63
N TYR A 24 8.72 2.84 2.34
CA TYR A 24 8.12 1.66 1.73
C TYR A 24 6.83 2.06 0.99
N LYS A 25 6.80 1.87 -0.33
CA LYS A 25 5.54 1.61 -1.04
C LYS A 25 5.40 0.10 -1.19
N PRO A 26 4.29 -0.53 -0.77
CA PRO A 26 4.04 -1.93 -1.10
C PRO A 26 4.03 -2.05 -2.63
N VAL A 27 4.95 -2.81 -3.19
CA VAL A 27 4.91 -3.16 -4.61
C VAL A 27 3.89 -4.29 -4.74
N GLU A 28 2.70 -3.97 -5.23
CA GLU A 28 1.81 -5.00 -5.79
C GLU A 28 2.55 -5.66 -6.97
N LYS A 29 2.92 -6.93 -6.83
CA LYS A 29 3.18 -7.80 -7.96
C LYS A 29 2.31 -9.04 -7.87
N ARG A 30 1.38 -9.13 -8.82
CA ARG A 30 0.89 -10.39 -9.38
C ARG A 30 2.09 -11.13 -9.97
N GLU A 31 2.43 -12.27 -9.38
CA GLU A 31 2.50 -13.58 -10.04
C GLU A 31 3.20 -14.60 -9.11
N SER A 32 2.64 -15.79 -9.12
CA SER A 32 2.94 -16.99 -8.36
C SER A 32 4.41 -17.38 -8.34
N LEU A 33 4.94 -17.72 -7.16
CA LEU A 33 5.91 -18.81 -6.92
C LEU A 33 6.11 -19.04 -5.40
N SER A 34 5.73 -20.26 -4.99
CA SER A 34 6.04 -21.00 -3.75
C SER A 34 6.06 -20.30 -2.38
N ASP A 35 4.99 -20.58 -1.64
CA ASP A 35 4.88 -20.49 -0.19
C ASP A 35 6.01 -21.23 0.53
N ARG A 36 6.89 -20.48 1.20
CA ARG A 36 7.65 -20.91 2.41
C ARG A 36 8.56 -19.83 3.02
N LYS A 37 8.69 -18.65 2.40
CA LYS A 37 9.53 -17.54 2.95
C LYS A 37 8.75 -16.31 3.44
N PHE A 38 7.42 -16.33 3.39
CA PHE A 38 6.58 -15.21 3.87
C PHE A 38 6.14 -15.33 5.34
N SER A 39 6.35 -16.48 6.01
CA SER A 39 5.91 -16.69 7.40
C SER A 39 6.76 -15.97 8.45
N THR A 40 7.94 -15.45 8.10
CA THR A 40 8.81 -14.72 9.03
C THR A 40 8.65 -13.20 8.97
N LEU A 41 7.98 -12.64 7.95
CA LEU A 41 7.74 -11.20 7.86
C LEU A 41 6.52 -10.73 8.67
N SER A 42 5.53 -11.60 8.89
CA SER A 42 4.33 -11.27 9.67
C SER A 42 4.56 -11.25 11.18
N ASN A 43 5.69 -11.76 11.67
CA ASN A 43 5.97 -11.87 13.11
C ASN A 43 6.79 -10.71 13.70
N CYS A 44 7.30 -9.78 12.89
CA CYS A 44 8.06 -8.62 13.40
C CYS A 44 7.23 -7.36 13.63
N ILE A 45 5.90 -7.42 13.46
CA ILE A 45 4.97 -6.34 13.80
C ILE A 45 4.02 -6.83 14.90
N ARG A 46 4.57 -7.13 16.07
CA ARG A 46 3.84 -7.18 17.33
C ARG A 46 4.77 -6.67 18.43
N VAL A 47 4.71 -5.37 18.70
CA VAL A 47 5.03 -4.85 20.02
C VAL A 47 3.75 -4.19 20.52
N SER A 48 3.19 -4.84 21.52
CA SER A 48 2.07 -4.41 22.35
C SER A 48 2.47 -3.24 23.23
N ASP A 49 1.56 -2.29 23.40
CA ASP A 49 1.67 -1.22 24.37
C ASP A 49 1.71 -1.79 25.80
N THR A 50 2.57 -1.19 26.63
CA THR A 50 2.77 -1.30 28.09
C THR A 50 4.02 -2.07 28.54
N GLU A 51 5.18 -1.39 28.53
CA GLU A 51 6.08 -1.21 29.68
C GLU A 51 7.33 -0.38 29.27
N GLU A 52 7.60 0.64 30.09
CA GLU A 52 8.79 1.47 30.31
C GLU A 52 9.85 1.75 29.21
N ILE A 53 10.13 3.05 29.12
CA ILE A 53 11.28 3.79 28.57
C ILE A 53 12.51 2.91 28.24
N GLY A 54 12.71 2.65 26.94
CA GLY A 54 13.91 2.01 26.40
C GLY A 54 14.15 2.37 24.93
N SER A 55 14.90 3.45 24.68
CA SER A 55 15.57 3.85 23.43
C SER A 55 14.88 3.53 22.08
N THR A 56 14.31 4.56 21.46
CA THR A 56 13.83 4.63 20.07
C THR A 56 14.87 4.26 18.99
N GLU A 57 16.11 3.97 19.36
CA GLU A 57 17.19 3.56 18.46
C GLU A 57 17.09 2.09 18.01
N ASN A 58 16.47 1.21 18.80
CA ASN A 58 16.44 -0.24 18.54
C ASN A 58 15.43 -0.66 17.45
N LEU A 59 14.28 0.02 17.34
CA LEU A 59 13.27 -0.26 16.31
C LEU A 59 13.74 0.16 14.90
N VAL A 60 14.49 1.25 14.81
CA VAL A 60 15.07 1.74 13.54
C VAL A 60 16.17 0.77 13.05
N THR A 61 16.94 0.18 13.97
CA THR A 61 17.99 -0.80 13.62
C THR A 61 17.42 -2.13 13.13
N THR A 62 16.33 -2.63 13.70
CA THR A 62 15.69 -3.89 13.26
C THR A 62 15.00 -3.78 11.90
N ILE A 63 14.41 -2.62 11.58
CA ILE A 63 13.85 -2.38 10.23
C ILE A 63 14.98 -2.27 9.20
N ASN A 64 16.10 -1.64 9.54
CA ASN A 64 17.25 -1.50 8.64
C ASN A 64 17.91 -2.84 8.25
N SER A 65 17.76 -3.92 9.03
CA SER A 65 18.35 -5.23 8.73
C SER A 65 17.51 -6.12 7.80
N ILE A 66 16.22 -5.81 7.62
CA ILE A 66 15.27 -6.62 6.81
C ILE A 66 15.15 -6.07 5.39
N VAL A 67 15.53 -4.81 5.18
CA VAL A 67 15.38 -4.13 3.90
C VAL A 67 16.54 -4.47 2.97
N ASP A 68 16.21 -5.02 1.80
CA ASP A 68 17.16 -5.12 0.70
C ASP A 68 17.41 -3.72 0.12
N TRP A 69 18.34 -2.99 0.75
CA TRP A 69 18.73 -1.63 0.37
C TRP A 69 19.17 -1.51 -1.09
N ASN A 70 19.54 -2.61 -1.75
CA ASN A 70 19.88 -2.62 -3.17
C ASN A 70 18.65 -2.42 -4.07
N LYS A 71 17.43 -2.62 -3.54
CA LYS A 71 16.16 -2.43 -4.25
C LYS A 71 15.45 -1.12 -3.89
N LEU A 72 15.96 -0.36 -2.92
CA LEU A 72 15.33 0.89 -2.48
C LEU A 72 15.49 2.00 -3.54
N ILE A 73 14.36 2.49 -4.03
CA ILE A 73 14.33 3.50 -5.09
C ILE A 73 14.26 4.93 -4.52
N LYS A 74 13.80 5.10 -3.28
CA LYS A 74 13.44 6.41 -2.71
C LYS A 74 13.59 6.43 -1.18
N VAL A 75 14.12 7.53 -0.64
CA VAL A 75 14.23 7.82 0.80
C VAL A 75 13.83 9.26 1.09
N VAL A 76 13.67 9.62 2.36
CA VAL A 76 13.54 11.00 2.84
C VAL A 76 14.77 11.37 3.65
N TYR A 77 15.33 12.54 3.36
CA TYR A 77 16.41 13.13 4.14
C TYR A 77 16.10 14.62 4.37
N LYS A 78 15.97 15.02 5.65
CA LYS A 78 15.57 16.39 6.05
C LYS A 78 14.32 16.88 5.29
N ASP A 79 13.27 16.04 5.28
CA ASP A 79 11.99 16.29 4.61
C ASP A 79 12.05 16.43 3.08
N ILE A 80 13.19 16.10 2.47
CA ILE A 80 13.37 16.10 1.01
C ILE A 80 13.41 14.66 0.51
N GLU A 81 12.62 14.37 -0.53
CA GLU A 81 12.67 13.10 -1.24
C GLU A 81 13.97 12.94 -2.03
N ALA A 82 14.66 11.83 -1.81
CA ALA A 82 15.97 11.55 -2.40
C ALA A 82 16.05 10.14 -3.01
N LYS A 83 16.84 10.04 -4.07
CA LYS A 83 17.33 8.77 -4.62
C LYS A 83 18.63 8.40 -3.91
N VAL A 84 18.69 7.18 -3.38
CA VAL A 84 19.90 6.59 -2.80
C VAL A 84 20.58 5.72 -3.85
N LYS A 85 21.89 5.88 -3.98
CA LYS A 85 22.78 4.94 -4.65
C LYS A 85 23.81 4.43 -3.65
N LYS A 86 23.73 3.15 -3.31
CA LYS A 86 24.69 2.51 -2.41
C LYS A 86 26.08 2.48 -3.03
N VAL A 87 27.09 2.64 -2.19
CA VAL A 87 28.50 2.57 -2.56
C VAL A 87 29.11 1.44 -1.73
N ASP A 88 28.98 0.21 -2.22
CA ASP A 88 29.37 -0.97 -1.44
C ASP A 88 30.90 -1.21 -1.39
N LYS A 89 31.27 -2.05 -0.42
CA LYS A 89 32.48 -2.90 -0.34
C LYS A 89 33.69 -2.37 0.42
N TYR A 90 33.90 -1.06 0.57
CA TYR A 90 35.05 -0.54 1.33
C TYR A 90 34.76 0.80 2.03
N PRO A 91 35.35 1.07 3.20
CA PRO A 91 35.23 2.36 3.87
C PRO A 91 35.76 3.49 2.97
N ILE A 92 34.95 4.55 2.81
CA ILE A 92 35.31 5.70 1.98
C ILE A 92 36.30 6.58 2.75
N ASN A 93 37.56 6.56 2.30
CA ASN A 93 38.57 7.49 2.80
C ASN A 93 38.43 8.87 2.15
N ILE A 94 38.23 9.90 2.97
CA ILE A 94 38.16 11.29 2.51
C ILE A 94 39.54 11.75 2.04
N THR A 95 39.70 11.94 0.73
CA THR A 95 40.92 12.46 0.10
C THR A 95 40.69 13.89 -0.41
N LYS A 96 41.76 14.67 -0.63
CA LYS A 96 41.66 16.02 -1.23
C LYS A 96 40.90 16.02 -2.57
N PRO A 97 41.17 15.10 -3.52
CA PRO A 97 40.41 15.02 -4.78
C PRO A 97 38.92 14.79 -4.55
N LEU A 98 38.54 13.91 -3.63
CA LEU A 98 37.13 13.62 -3.34
C LEU A 98 36.40 14.84 -2.77
N ILE A 99 37.05 15.64 -1.91
CA ILE A 99 36.45 16.87 -1.36
C ILE A 99 36.18 17.89 -2.48
N ILE A 100 37.11 18.05 -3.43
CA ILE A 100 36.94 18.95 -4.57
C ILE A 100 35.78 18.47 -5.45
N GLU A 101 35.71 17.17 -5.74
CA GLU A 101 34.60 16.54 -6.47
C GLU A 101 33.24 16.81 -5.81
N ILE A 102 33.15 16.62 -4.48
CA ILE A 102 31.94 16.89 -3.70
C ILE A 102 31.55 18.38 -3.76
N ARG A 103 32.52 19.29 -3.62
CA ARG A 103 32.29 20.73 -3.68
C ARG A 103 31.72 21.14 -5.04
N ASN A 104 32.33 20.67 -6.12
CA ASN A 104 31.91 20.96 -7.49
C ASN A 104 30.50 20.41 -7.76
N LEU A 105 30.20 19.19 -7.31
CA LEU A 105 28.86 18.62 -7.44
C LEU A 105 27.80 19.37 -6.64
N ARG A 106 28.16 19.92 -5.48
CA ARG A 106 27.25 20.67 -4.62
C ARG A 106 26.94 22.07 -5.14
N SER A 107 27.88 22.70 -5.84
CA SER A 107 27.69 24.03 -6.44
C SER A 107 26.90 24.02 -7.76
N MET A 108 26.72 22.84 -8.37
CA MET A 108 25.95 22.72 -9.61
C MET A 108 24.45 22.95 -9.39
N GLN A 109 23.90 23.92 -10.11
CA GLN A 109 22.48 24.23 -10.16
C GLN A 109 22.06 24.47 -11.60
N ASN A 110 21.25 23.55 -12.13
CA ASN A 110 20.68 23.62 -13.47
C ASN A 110 19.44 22.72 -13.56
N ASP A 111 18.44 23.13 -14.34
CA ASP A 111 17.18 22.39 -14.46
C ASP A 111 17.35 21.01 -15.10
N HIS A 112 18.40 20.80 -15.90
CA HIS A 112 18.70 19.54 -16.60
C HIS A 112 19.78 18.70 -15.91
N ILE A 113 20.08 19.01 -14.64
CA ILE A 113 21.04 18.27 -13.82
C ILE A 113 20.36 17.81 -12.53
N VAL A 114 20.51 16.53 -12.20
CA VAL A 114 19.98 16.01 -10.93
C VAL A 114 20.78 16.59 -9.76
N ARG A 115 20.11 17.30 -8.87
CA ARG A 115 20.74 17.96 -7.73
C ARG A 115 21.42 16.96 -6.81
N PHE A 116 22.68 17.21 -6.48
CA PHE A 116 23.43 16.44 -5.49
C PHE A 116 23.06 16.90 -4.07
N ILE A 117 22.51 15.98 -3.27
CA ILE A 117 22.08 16.27 -1.91
C ILE A 117 23.25 16.09 -0.93
N GLY A 118 23.98 14.98 -1.05
CA GLY A 118 25.13 14.73 -0.20
C GLY A 118 25.68 13.30 -0.29
N LEU A 119 26.74 13.06 0.47
CA LEU A 119 27.43 11.77 0.56
C LEU A 119 27.39 11.25 2.00
N CYS A 120 26.92 10.03 2.17
CA CYS A 120 27.03 9.25 3.40
C CYS A 120 28.29 8.39 3.32
N ILE A 121 29.16 8.53 4.32
CA ILE A 121 30.43 7.80 4.43
C ILE A 121 30.43 6.78 5.58
N ASP A 122 29.31 6.66 6.29
CA ASP A 122 29.18 5.83 7.48
C ASP A 122 29.19 4.35 7.06
N TYR A 123 30.22 3.59 7.48
CA TYR A 123 30.33 2.15 7.17
C TYR A 123 29.36 1.34 8.04
N PRO A 124 28.64 0.34 7.52
CA PRO A 124 28.64 -0.22 6.14
C PRO A 124 27.60 0.41 5.18
N ASN A 125 27.01 1.54 5.54
CA ASN A 125 25.87 2.15 4.85
C ASN A 125 26.28 3.35 3.98
N GLN A 126 27.39 3.24 3.25
CA GLN A 126 27.84 4.33 2.40
C GLN A 126 26.92 4.49 1.19
N CYS A 127 26.53 5.73 0.91
CA CYS A 127 25.65 6.00 -0.20
C CYS A 127 25.72 7.45 -0.68
N ILE A 128 25.35 7.64 -1.94
CA ILE A 128 25.21 8.93 -2.59
C ILE A 128 23.72 9.28 -2.61
N LEU A 129 23.36 10.44 -2.06
CA LEU A 129 22.00 10.98 -2.12
C LEU A 129 21.91 12.03 -3.23
N ARG A 130 20.92 11.85 -4.10
CA ARG A 130 20.56 12.79 -5.17
C ARG A 130 19.06 13.07 -5.12
N GLU A 131 18.63 14.13 -5.77
CA GLU A 131 17.21 14.42 -6.00
C GLU A 131 16.49 13.19 -6.60
N PHE A 132 15.28 12.93 -6.13
CA PHE A 132 14.45 11.85 -6.64
C PHE A 132 13.67 12.27 -7.89
N CYS A 133 13.86 11.56 -9.00
CA CYS A 133 13.15 11.77 -10.26
C CYS A 133 12.05 10.70 -10.42
N PRO A 134 10.75 11.03 -10.24
CA PRO A 134 9.68 10.05 -10.09
C PRO A 134 9.34 9.26 -11.35
N LYS A 135 9.60 9.79 -12.54
CA LYS A 135 9.32 9.08 -13.80
C LYS A 135 10.43 8.06 -14.16
N GLY A 136 11.55 8.08 -13.43
CA GLY A 136 12.64 7.11 -13.58
C GLY A 136 13.57 7.44 -14.74
N SER A 137 14.26 6.42 -15.26
CA SER A 137 15.24 6.59 -16.33
C SER A 137 14.63 6.60 -17.72
N LEU A 138 15.34 7.21 -18.67
CA LEU A 138 14.98 7.22 -20.08
C LEU A 138 14.89 5.79 -20.64
N LYS A 139 15.75 4.85 -20.20
CA LYS A 139 15.62 3.41 -20.54
C LYS A 139 14.21 2.89 -20.26
N LYS A 140 13.65 3.22 -19.09
CA LYS A 140 12.32 2.79 -18.68
C LYS A 140 11.21 3.47 -19.51
N LEU A 141 11.38 4.75 -19.84
CA LEU A 141 10.43 5.49 -20.69
C LEU A 141 10.33 4.86 -22.09
N LEU A 142 11.46 4.56 -22.73
CA LEU A 142 11.49 4.01 -24.09
C LEU A 142 10.85 2.62 -24.15
N MET A 143 11.10 1.77 -23.15
CA MET A 143 10.50 0.43 -23.04
C MET A 143 8.98 0.45 -22.82
N ASN A 144 8.43 1.51 -22.21
CA ASN A 144 7.02 1.58 -21.89
C ASN A 144 6.18 2.00 -23.09
N LYS A 145 5.69 1.04 -23.89
CA LYS A 145 4.92 1.29 -25.12
C LYS A 145 3.59 2.06 -24.93
N SER A 146 3.06 2.19 -23.70
CA SER A 146 1.80 2.90 -23.47
C SER A 146 1.90 4.43 -23.61
N ILE A 147 3.10 4.99 -23.45
CA ILE A 147 3.33 6.43 -23.60
C ILE A 147 3.55 6.73 -25.08
N ASN A 148 2.77 7.61 -25.69
CA ASN A 148 3.06 8.04 -27.06
C ASN A 148 4.21 9.05 -27.06
N LEU A 149 5.26 8.80 -27.86
CA LEU A 149 6.41 9.69 -28.02
C LEU A 149 6.34 10.30 -29.43
N ASP A 150 5.56 11.36 -29.57
CA ASP A 150 5.51 12.12 -30.81
C ASP A 150 6.85 12.85 -31.06
N PHE A 151 7.02 13.38 -32.27
CA PHE A 151 8.26 14.03 -32.69
C PHE A 151 8.63 15.21 -31.78
N GLU A 152 7.63 15.97 -31.34
CA GLU A 152 7.82 17.14 -30.48
C GLU A 152 8.35 16.75 -29.11
N PHE A 153 7.78 15.71 -28.50
CA PHE A 153 8.24 15.23 -27.21
C PHE A 153 9.62 14.58 -27.32
N LYS A 154 9.94 13.89 -28.42
CA LYS A 154 11.30 13.42 -28.70
C LYS A 154 12.29 14.59 -28.79
N LEU A 155 11.94 15.66 -29.50
CA LEU A 155 12.79 16.84 -29.67
C LEU A 155 13.02 17.60 -28.36
N SER A 156 12.03 17.66 -27.47
CA SER A 156 12.21 18.27 -26.15
C SER A 156 13.20 17.47 -25.29
N LEU A 157 13.10 16.14 -25.26
CA LEU A 157 14.05 15.28 -24.56
C LEU A 157 15.48 15.44 -25.09
N ILE A 158 15.65 15.53 -26.41
CA ILE A 158 16.95 15.76 -27.05
C ILE A 158 17.52 17.15 -26.66
N THR A 159 16.66 18.16 -26.62
CA THR A 159 17.05 19.53 -26.24
C THR A 159 17.49 19.61 -24.77
N ASP A 160 16.73 18.98 -23.88
CA ASP A 160 17.04 18.90 -22.45
C ASP A 160 18.36 18.16 -22.21
N LEU A 161 18.57 17.03 -22.90
CA LEU A 161 19.80 16.27 -22.87
C LEU A 161 21.01 17.12 -23.27
N LEU A 162 20.91 17.85 -24.39
CA LEU A 162 21.98 18.73 -24.87
C LEU A 162 22.24 19.89 -23.90
N GLN A 163 21.19 20.48 -23.32
CA GLN A 163 21.32 21.60 -22.40
C GLN A 163 21.99 21.17 -21.09
N GLY A 164 21.66 19.98 -20.57
CA GLY A 164 22.35 19.37 -19.43
C GLY A 164 23.81 19.06 -19.75
N LEU A 165 24.09 18.46 -20.92
CA LEU A 165 25.46 18.11 -21.31
C LEU A 165 26.34 19.37 -21.48
N ARG A 166 25.82 20.41 -22.12
CA ARG A 166 26.51 21.70 -22.25
C ARG A 166 26.85 22.32 -20.91
N TYR A 167 25.94 22.23 -19.94
CA TYR A 167 26.19 22.73 -18.59
C TYR A 167 27.35 21.98 -17.93
N ILE A 168 27.42 20.65 -18.05
CA ILE A 168 28.54 19.84 -17.53
C ILE A 168 29.85 20.23 -18.22
N HIS A 169 29.86 20.36 -19.55
CA HIS A 169 31.05 20.69 -20.33
C HIS A 169 31.66 22.04 -19.95
N ASN A 170 30.82 23.01 -19.59
CA ASN A 170 31.25 24.34 -19.16
C ASN A 170 31.55 24.42 -17.65
N SER A 171 31.24 23.38 -16.88
CA SER A 171 31.52 23.33 -15.43
C SER A 171 32.95 22.88 -15.13
N ASP A 172 33.34 22.90 -13.85
CA ASP A 172 34.62 22.37 -13.38
C ASP A 172 34.75 20.85 -13.51
N ILE A 173 33.64 20.13 -13.73
CA ILE A 173 33.64 18.68 -13.98
C ILE A 173 34.12 18.36 -15.40
N LYS A 174 33.95 19.29 -16.35
CA LYS A 174 34.37 19.24 -17.77
C LYS A 174 33.73 18.16 -18.65
N SER A 175 33.38 16.99 -18.13
CA SER A 175 32.78 15.90 -18.90
C SER A 175 31.92 14.98 -18.03
N HIS A 176 30.92 14.34 -18.65
CA HIS A 176 30.02 13.41 -17.96
C HIS A 176 30.70 12.04 -17.75
N GLY A 177 31.36 11.50 -18.78
CA GLY A 177 32.21 10.31 -18.72
C GLY A 177 31.49 8.96 -18.59
N ASN A 178 30.20 8.96 -18.26
CA ASN A 178 29.34 7.77 -18.20
C ASN A 178 27.91 8.06 -18.68
N LEU A 179 27.76 8.73 -19.83
CA LEU A 179 26.46 9.11 -20.35
C LEU A 179 25.75 7.90 -20.98
N ASN A 180 24.58 7.52 -20.47
CA ASN A 180 23.79 6.38 -20.97
C ASN A 180 22.29 6.52 -20.63
N LEU A 181 21.45 5.62 -21.16
CA LEU A 181 19.98 5.66 -20.95
C LEU A 181 19.54 5.49 -19.48
N LYS A 182 20.35 4.89 -18.60
CA LYS A 182 20.06 4.76 -17.17
C LYS A 182 20.39 6.05 -16.40
N ASN A 183 21.39 6.80 -16.88
CA ASN A 183 21.89 8.05 -16.31
C ASN A 183 21.17 9.31 -16.85
N CYS A 184 20.25 9.14 -17.80
CA CYS A 184 19.26 10.15 -18.16
C CYS A 184 17.96 9.83 -17.40
N VAL A 185 17.48 10.74 -16.55
CA VAL A 185 16.29 10.54 -15.72
C VAL A 185 15.27 11.67 -15.90
N LEU A 186 14.02 11.41 -15.56
CA LEU A 186 12.89 12.30 -15.82
C LEU A 186 12.20 12.72 -14.52
N ASP A 187 12.03 14.02 -14.35
CA ASP A 187 11.30 14.58 -13.21
C ASP A 187 9.78 14.42 -13.34
N SER A 188 9.01 15.00 -12.41
CA SER A 188 7.54 14.92 -12.44
C SER A 188 6.90 15.54 -13.68
N ARG A 189 7.58 16.49 -14.33
CA ARG A 189 7.15 17.24 -15.51
C ARG A 189 7.77 16.70 -16.81
N PHE A 190 8.38 15.52 -16.78
CA PHE A 190 9.09 14.92 -17.92
C PHE A 190 10.28 15.76 -18.45
N VAL A 191 10.85 16.65 -17.63
CA VAL A 191 12.12 17.31 -17.96
C VAL A 191 13.24 16.29 -17.80
N LEU A 192 14.08 16.14 -18.83
CA LEU A 192 15.21 15.23 -18.78
C LEU A 192 16.37 15.87 -17.99
N LYS A 193 16.86 15.14 -16.99
CA LYS A 193 17.99 15.50 -16.14
C LYS A 193 19.10 14.47 -16.20
N LEU A 194 20.36 14.92 -16.18
CA LEU A 194 21.54 14.05 -16.18
C LEU A 194 21.98 13.69 -14.75
N THR A 195 22.46 12.46 -14.56
CA THR A 195 22.99 11.95 -13.29
C THR A 195 24.14 10.95 -13.51
N GLY A 196 24.81 10.53 -12.44
CA GLY A 196 25.85 9.49 -12.52
C GLY A 196 27.25 9.97 -12.89
N PHE A 197 27.49 11.29 -12.90
CA PHE A 197 28.78 11.93 -13.13
C PHE A 197 29.41 12.50 -11.82
N GLY A 198 30.68 12.91 -11.92
CA GLY A 198 31.36 13.78 -10.93
C GLY A 198 32.09 13.11 -9.77
N PHE A 199 32.18 11.78 -9.73
CA PHE A 199 32.98 11.05 -8.72
C PHE A 199 34.10 10.15 -9.29
N PRO A 200 35.01 10.63 -10.16
CA PRO A 200 36.09 9.81 -10.71
C PRO A 200 36.97 9.16 -9.63
N SER A 201 37.36 9.87 -8.59
CA SER A 201 38.26 9.37 -7.55
C SER A 201 37.64 8.26 -6.69
N LEU A 202 36.33 8.36 -6.43
CA LEU A 202 35.56 7.37 -5.67
C LEU A 202 35.40 6.07 -6.47
N PHE A 203 34.94 6.18 -7.73
CA PHE A 203 34.68 5.00 -8.56
C PHE A 203 35.96 4.31 -9.08
N ARG A 204 37.07 5.05 -9.23
CA ARG A 204 38.38 4.47 -9.62
C ARG A 204 38.92 3.45 -8.63
N LYS A 205 38.67 3.64 -7.33
CA LYS A 205 39.09 2.68 -6.29
C LYS A 205 38.25 1.41 -6.31
N LEU A 206 36.97 1.52 -6.68
CA LEU A 206 36.05 0.38 -6.66
C LEU A 206 36.32 -0.61 -7.81
N LYS A 207 36.58 -0.13 -9.04
CA LYS A 207 36.87 -1.03 -10.19
C LYS A 207 38.22 -1.75 -10.12
N LYS A 208 39.20 -1.28 -9.34
CA LYS A 208 40.47 -2.00 -9.19
C LYS A 208 40.33 -3.36 -8.51
N ASN A 209 39.20 -3.62 -7.85
CA ASN A 209 39.06 -4.73 -6.91
C ASN A 209 38.03 -5.79 -7.35
N GLU A 210 37.39 -5.72 -8.53
CA GLU A 210 36.26 -6.61 -8.87
C GLU A 210 36.18 -7.12 -10.32
N TYR A 211 35.52 -8.28 -10.47
CA TYR A 211 34.95 -8.82 -11.71
C TYR A 211 33.71 -8.00 -12.14
N ILE A 212 33.61 -7.67 -13.43
CA ILE A 212 32.55 -6.85 -14.01
C ILE A 212 31.26 -7.69 -14.14
N SER A 213 30.12 -7.17 -13.68
CA SER A 213 28.80 -7.83 -13.87
C SER A 213 28.17 -7.47 -15.22
N ASP A 214 27.34 -8.36 -15.78
CA ASP A 214 26.61 -8.18 -17.06
C ASP A 214 25.86 -6.83 -17.15
N GLN A 215 25.36 -6.31 -16.03
CA GLN A 215 24.64 -5.03 -15.98
C GLN A 215 25.55 -3.79 -16.16
N GLU A 216 26.84 -3.91 -15.88
CA GLU A 216 27.85 -2.89 -16.16
C GLU A 216 28.33 -2.91 -17.61
N GLU A 217 28.12 -4.02 -18.33
CA GLU A 217 28.54 -4.19 -19.72
C GLU A 217 27.68 -3.40 -20.71
N GLU A 218 26.37 -3.35 -20.49
CA GLU A 218 25.48 -2.46 -21.27
C GLU A 218 25.93 -1.00 -21.22
N GLY A 219 26.57 -0.57 -20.11
CA GLY A 219 27.11 0.79 -19.97
C GLY A 219 28.36 1.04 -20.82
N LYS A 220 29.06 -0.02 -21.24
CA LYS A 220 30.22 0.08 -22.14
C LYS A 220 29.80 0.35 -23.59
N LEU A 221 28.58 -0.05 -24.00
CA LEU A 221 28.05 0.17 -25.35
C LEU A 221 27.94 1.66 -25.72
N THR A 222 27.86 2.54 -24.73
CA THR A 222 27.84 4.00 -24.92
C THR A 222 29.21 4.65 -24.93
N LEU A 223 30.27 3.92 -24.63
CA LEU A 223 31.63 4.46 -24.65
C LEU A 223 32.10 4.61 -26.10
N ALA A 224 32.78 5.72 -26.37
CA ALA A 224 33.31 6.00 -27.69
C ALA A 224 34.49 5.07 -28.06
N PRO A 225 34.72 4.79 -29.36
CA PRO A 225 35.78 3.89 -29.82
C PRO A 225 37.16 4.24 -29.24
N GLU A 226 37.53 5.52 -29.24
CA GLU A 226 38.82 5.99 -28.74
C GLU A 226 39.00 5.75 -27.24
N ILE A 227 37.92 5.74 -26.46
CA ILE A 227 37.94 5.44 -25.03
C ILE A 227 38.06 3.93 -24.80
N LEU A 228 37.35 3.13 -25.61
CA LEU A 228 37.36 1.68 -25.53
C LEU A 228 38.72 1.06 -25.94
N ARG A 229 39.49 1.74 -26.79
CA ARG A 229 40.84 1.33 -27.22
C ARG A 229 41.92 1.59 -26.16
N LEU A 230 41.66 2.43 -25.15
CA LEU A 230 42.63 2.71 -24.09
C LEU A 230 42.81 1.50 -23.17
N SER A 231 44.06 1.24 -22.78
CA SER A 231 44.41 0.21 -21.78
C SER A 231 43.77 0.47 -20.41
N MET A 232 43.57 1.75 -20.06
CA MET A 232 42.81 2.16 -18.87
C MET A 232 41.80 3.25 -19.23
N VAL A 233 40.51 2.90 -19.14
CA VAL A 233 39.42 3.84 -19.39
C VAL A 233 39.41 4.95 -18.32
N PRO A 234 39.51 6.24 -18.71
CA PRO A 234 39.46 7.34 -17.75
C PRO A 234 38.03 7.53 -17.22
N PHE A 235 37.86 7.55 -15.90
CA PHE A 235 36.55 7.75 -15.25
C PHE A 235 35.94 9.14 -15.49
N SER A 236 36.78 10.14 -15.74
CA SER A 236 36.32 11.47 -16.15
C SER A 236 35.77 11.48 -17.58
N GLY A 237 36.14 10.50 -18.41
CA GLY A 237 35.93 10.54 -19.85
C GLY A 237 36.57 11.78 -20.49
N ASN A 238 36.04 12.18 -21.64
CA ASN A 238 36.34 13.44 -22.29
C ASN A 238 35.07 13.99 -22.97
N GLN A 239 35.08 15.25 -23.38
CA GLN A 239 33.91 15.90 -23.96
C GLN A 239 33.47 15.27 -25.29
N LYS A 240 34.42 14.88 -26.16
CA LYS A 240 34.13 14.30 -27.48
C LYS A 240 33.52 12.89 -27.39
N ALA A 241 33.86 12.13 -26.35
CA ALA A 241 33.25 10.86 -26.04
C ALA A 241 31.81 11.03 -25.52
N ASP A 242 31.52 12.10 -24.77
CA ASP A 242 30.14 12.41 -24.39
C ASP A 242 29.28 12.77 -25.62
N ILE A 243 29.85 13.43 -26.63
CA ILE A 243 29.15 13.74 -27.90
C ILE A 243 28.81 12.45 -28.68
N TYR A 244 29.71 11.46 -28.67
CA TYR A 244 29.42 10.14 -29.22
C TYR A 244 28.27 9.46 -28.49
N ALA A 245 28.31 9.44 -27.14
CA ALA A 245 27.25 8.86 -26.32
C ALA A 245 25.90 9.61 -26.50
N PHE A 246 25.94 10.93 -26.66
CA PHE A 246 24.78 11.76 -26.98
C PHE A 246 24.11 11.26 -28.27
N SER A 247 24.88 11.02 -29.33
CA SER A 247 24.36 10.51 -30.59
C SER A 247 23.59 9.19 -30.45
N LEU A 248 24.15 8.24 -29.71
CA LEU A 248 23.51 6.94 -29.45
C LEU A 248 22.20 7.07 -28.66
N ILE A 249 22.15 8.00 -27.69
CA ILE A 249 20.94 8.26 -26.92
C ILE A 249 19.88 8.95 -27.79
N VAL A 250 20.29 9.90 -28.64
CA VAL A 250 19.38 10.56 -29.60
C VAL A 250 18.79 9.54 -30.57
N HIS A 251 19.60 8.64 -31.12
CA HIS A 251 19.14 7.51 -31.93
C HIS A 251 18.13 6.66 -31.17
N ALA A 252 18.43 6.26 -29.92
CA ALA A 252 17.52 5.48 -29.10
C ALA A 252 16.18 6.20 -28.82
N ILE A 253 16.18 7.52 -28.63
CA ILE A 253 14.94 8.33 -28.45
C ILE A 253 14.11 8.34 -29.72
N ILE A 254 14.75 8.56 -30.87
CA ILE A 254 14.09 8.70 -32.16
C ILE A 254 13.42 7.39 -32.58
N TYR A 255 14.18 6.31 -32.55
CA TYR A 255 13.73 4.99 -32.98
C TYR A 255 12.96 4.26 -31.87
N ARG A 256 12.99 4.77 -30.63
CA ARG A 256 12.37 4.16 -29.45
C ARG A 256 12.82 2.71 -29.26
N ILE A 257 14.13 2.50 -29.32
CA ILE A 257 14.78 1.19 -29.20
C ILE A 257 15.91 1.25 -28.18
N GLY A 258 16.43 0.07 -27.80
CA GLY A 258 17.65 -0.02 -27.02
C GLY A 258 18.87 0.34 -27.86
N ILE A 259 19.95 0.76 -27.21
CA ILE A 259 21.23 1.01 -27.88
C ILE A 259 21.74 -0.31 -28.47
N PHE A 260 22.06 -0.31 -29.77
CA PHE A 260 22.42 -1.51 -30.56
C PHE A 260 21.41 -2.67 -30.53
N SER A 261 20.17 -2.47 -30.07
CA SER A 261 19.19 -3.57 -29.99
C SER A 261 18.72 -4.10 -31.35
N GLN A 262 19.07 -3.44 -32.45
CA GLN A 262 18.86 -3.95 -33.81
C GLN A 262 19.74 -5.16 -34.13
N TYR A 263 20.79 -5.38 -33.35
CA TYR A 263 21.78 -6.43 -33.55
C TYR A 263 21.78 -7.48 -32.44
N SER A 264 20.92 -7.32 -31.42
CA SER A 264 20.92 -8.19 -30.24
C SER A 264 20.60 -9.65 -30.55
N ASP A 265 19.92 -9.92 -31.66
CA ASP A 265 19.58 -11.28 -32.09
C ASP A 265 20.76 -11.96 -32.81
N GLN A 266 21.77 -11.20 -33.23
CA GLN A 266 22.89 -11.67 -34.07
C GLN A 266 24.22 -11.69 -33.31
N TYR A 267 24.43 -10.74 -32.39
CA TYR A 267 25.70 -10.56 -31.71
C TYR A 267 25.49 -10.34 -30.21
N SER A 268 26.40 -10.89 -29.42
CA SER A 268 26.52 -10.60 -28.00
C SER A 268 27.03 -9.18 -27.74
N VAL A 269 26.86 -8.68 -26.51
CA VAL A 269 27.34 -7.35 -26.09
C VAL A 269 28.86 -7.23 -26.25
N GLU A 270 29.61 -8.29 -25.95
CA GLU A 270 31.07 -8.30 -26.08
C GLU A 270 31.53 -8.22 -27.54
N GLU A 271 30.87 -8.96 -28.45
CA GLU A 271 31.16 -8.90 -29.88
C GLU A 271 30.88 -7.51 -30.45
N ILE A 272 29.74 -6.91 -30.07
CA ILE A 272 29.41 -5.53 -30.47
C ILE A 272 30.49 -4.55 -29.99
N ILE A 273 30.96 -4.68 -28.75
CA ILE A 273 32.05 -3.84 -28.23
C ILE A 273 33.34 -4.05 -29.03
N ASN A 274 33.65 -5.28 -29.43
CA ASN A 274 34.83 -5.57 -30.25
C ASN A 274 34.70 -4.99 -31.66
N PHE A 275 33.51 -5.02 -32.27
CA PHE A 275 33.26 -4.34 -33.55
C PHE A 275 33.40 -2.83 -33.45
N ILE A 276 32.90 -2.22 -32.37
CA ILE A 276 33.08 -0.76 -32.12
C ILE A 276 34.55 -0.39 -31.95
N LYS A 277 35.36 -1.26 -31.34
CA LYS A 277 36.81 -1.06 -31.18
C LYS A 277 37.60 -1.24 -32.48
N SER A 278 37.09 -2.08 -33.39
CA SER A 278 37.78 -2.38 -34.64
C SER A 278 37.75 -1.17 -35.57
N ASP A 279 38.86 -0.90 -36.26
CA ASP A 279 38.93 0.14 -37.30
C ASP A 279 38.29 -0.35 -38.61
N SER A 280 37.04 -0.81 -38.54
CA SER A 280 36.30 -1.23 -39.71
C SER A 280 35.93 -0.02 -40.57
N SER A 281 35.92 -0.19 -41.89
CA SER A 281 35.42 0.79 -42.83
C SER A 281 34.27 0.20 -43.63
N PRO A 282 33.01 0.67 -43.47
CA PRO A 282 32.58 1.74 -42.55
C PRO A 282 32.65 1.32 -41.06
N PRO A 283 32.74 2.30 -40.13
CA PRO A 283 32.78 2.01 -38.70
C PRO A 283 31.45 1.40 -38.23
N PHE A 284 31.50 0.45 -37.31
CA PHE A 284 30.30 -0.21 -36.81
C PHE A 284 29.41 0.77 -36.01
N ARG A 285 28.20 1.04 -36.53
CA ARG A 285 27.23 2.00 -35.97
C ARG A 285 25.78 1.48 -36.10
N PRO A 286 24.83 1.96 -35.28
CA PRO A 286 23.41 1.66 -35.43
C PRO A 286 22.86 2.02 -36.81
N LYS A 287 21.90 1.23 -37.33
CA LYS A 287 21.24 1.51 -38.60
C LYS A 287 20.25 2.67 -38.43
N ILE A 288 20.29 3.60 -39.39
CA ILE A 288 19.33 4.69 -39.54
C ILE A 288 18.36 4.26 -40.64
N ASP A 289 17.11 3.94 -40.28
CA ASP A 289 16.06 3.64 -41.27
C ASP A 289 15.52 4.95 -41.86
N GLU A 290 15.45 5.01 -43.20
CA GLU A 290 14.98 6.16 -43.98
C GLU A 290 13.44 6.30 -43.95
N ASN A 291 12.71 5.26 -43.55
CA ASN A 291 11.25 5.23 -43.57
C ASN A 291 10.56 5.95 -42.41
N ILE A 292 11.31 6.31 -41.36
CA ILE A 292 10.76 7.16 -40.30
C ILE A 292 10.78 8.59 -40.85
N HIS A 293 9.64 9.32 -40.75
CA HIS A 293 9.54 10.75 -41.04
C HIS A 293 10.43 11.60 -40.11
N MET A 294 11.73 11.41 -40.20
CA MET A 294 12.78 12.15 -39.56
C MET A 294 13.13 13.33 -40.43
N SER A 295 13.41 14.45 -39.80
CA SER A 295 14.03 15.56 -40.51
C SER A 295 15.44 15.10 -40.90
N ASN A 296 15.83 15.21 -42.18
CA ASN A 296 17.15 14.83 -42.67
C ASN A 296 18.28 15.49 -41.85
N GLU A 297 17.98 16.64 -41.26
CA GLU A 297 18.82 17.42 -40.38
C GLU A 297 19.14 16.68 -39.06
N LEU A 298 18.19 15.94 -38.45
CA LEU A 298 18.45 15.18 -37.23
C LEU A 298 19.33 13.96 -37.50
N SER A 299 19.11 13.26 -38.62
CA SER A 299 19.99 12.17 -39.06
C SER A 299 21.42 12.68 -39.26
N THR A 300 21.57 13.87 -39.84
CA THR A 300 22.87 14.55 -40.01
C THR A 300 23.55 14.87 -38.66
N ILE A 301 22.77 15.27 -37.64
CA ILE A 301 23.31 15.49 -36.29
C ILE A 301 23.85 14.18 -35.71
N ILE A 302 23.08 13.09 -35.80
CA ILE A 302 23.48 11.77 -35.29
C ILE A 302 24.77 11.32 -35.97
N THR A 303 24.83 11.39 -37.31
CA THR A 303 25.98 10.93 -38.08
C THR A 303 27.25 11.71 -37.78
N ASN A 304 27.16 13.04 -37.65
CA ASN A 304 28.30 13.89 -37.31
C ASN A 304 28.78 13.69 -35.85
N CYS A 305 27.88 13.35 -34.93
CA CYS A 305 28.23 13.19 -33.52
C CYS A 305 28.92 11.85 -33.21
N TRP A 306 28.73 10.81 -34.03
CA TRP A 306 29.33 9.48 -33.80
C TRP A 306 30.42 9.10 -34.81
N VAL A 307 31.03 10.08 -35.48
CA VAL A 307 32.17 9.87 -36.39
C VAL A 307 33.31 9.17 -35.64
N GLU A 308 34.08 8.36 -36.37
CA GLU A 308 35.19 7.58 -35.83
C GLU A 308 36.26 8.48 -35.19
N ASP A 309 36.75 9.49 -35.93
CA ASP A 309 37.63 10.50 -35.36
C ASP A 309 36.87 11.41 -34.37
N SER A 310 37.43 11.53 -33.17
CA SER A 310 36.90 12.38 -32.09
C SER A 310 37.02 13.87 -32.39
N ASN A 311 37.97 14.30 -33.22
CA ASN A 311 38.18 15.72 -33.54
C ASN A 311 37.09 16.28 -34.46
N ASP A 312 36.60 15.47 -35.39
CA ASP A 312 35.56 15.82 -36.36
C ASP A 312 34.17 15.95 -35.72
N ARG A 313 33.97 15.42 -34.51
CA ARG A 313 32.70 15.50 -33.81
C ARG A 313 32.41 16.96 -33.42
N PRO A 314 31.18 17.47 -33.60
CA PRO A 314 30.84 18.84 -33.26
C PRO A 314 30.84 19.09 -31.74
N ASP A 315 30.90 20.36 -31.34
CA ASP A 315 30.70 20.77 -29.95
C ASP A 315 29.21 20.98 -29.60
N CYS A 316 28.89 21.10 -28.31
CA CYS A 316 27.52 21.32 -27.85
C CYS A 316 26.87 22.61 -28.40
N ASN A 317 27.65 23.65 -28.73
CA ASN A 317 27.12 24.90 -29.26
C ASN A 317 26.74 24.77 -30.73
N GLN A 318 27.56 24.07 -31.52
CA GLN A 318 27.29 23.73 -32.92
C GLN A 318 26.02 22.89 -33.03
N ILE A 319 25.90 21.83 -32.21
CA ILE A 319 24.69 20.98 -32.17
C ILE A 319 23.47 21.81 -31.78
N ARG A 320 23.58 22.69 -30.78
CA ARG A 320 22.47 23.56 -30.35
C ARG A 320 21.97 24.44 -31.48
N ASN A 321 22.87 24.99 -32.28
CA ASN A 321 22.50 25.84 -33.40
C ASN A 321 21.79 25.05 -34.50
N GLN A 322 22.20 23.80 -34.75
CA GLN A 322 21.51 22.91 -35.68
C GLN A 322 20.10 22.54 -35.18
N ILE A 323 19.94 22.17 -33.90
CA ILE A 323 18.62 21.89 -33.30
C ILE A 323 17.70 23.12 -33.33
N LYS A 324 18.25 24.32 -33.08
CA LYS A 324 17.48 25.57 -33.19
C LYS A 324 16.95 25.82 -34.60
N LYS A 325 17.70 25.47 -35.65
CA LYS A 325 17.24 25.59 -37.05
C LYS A 325 16.05 24.65 -37.31
N ILE A 326 16.19 23.37 -36.93
CA ILE A 326 15.11 22.37 -37.02
C ILE A 326 13.83 22.88 -36.34
N ARG A 327 13.99 23.51 -35.17
CA ARG A 327 12.87 24.06 -34.41
C ARG A 327 12.19 25.24 -35.11
N LYS A 328 12.97 26.17 -35.67
CA LYS A 328 12.45 27.37 -36.37
C LYS A 328 11.83 27.03 -37.72
N GLU A 329 12.40 26.08 -38.45
CA GLU A 329 11.95 25.70 -39.79
C GLU A 329 10.64 24.90 -39.75
N LYS A 330 10.37 24.17 -38.66
CA LYS A 330 9.15 23.35 -38.54
C LYS A 330 8.05 23.96 -37.65
N TYR A 331 8.32 24.85 -36.68
CA TYR A 331 7.28 25.28 -35.71
C TYR A 331 7.43 26.70 -35.10
N ASN A 332 6.30 27.41 -35.02
CA ASN A 332 6.13 28.70 -34.32
C ASN A 332 5.76 28.48 -32.83
N THR A 333 5.92 29.49 -31.98
CA THR A 333 5.90 29.46 -30.49
C THR A 333 4.68 28.85 -29.76
N ASN A 334 3.60 28.44 -30.44
CA ASN A 334 2.33 27.95 -29.85
C ASN A 334 2.37 26.51 -29.28
N LEU A 335 3.54 25.87 -29.32
CA LEU A 335 3.69 24.43 -29.12
C LEU A 335 3.99 24.05 -27.65
N PHE A 336 4.60 24.96 -26.91
CA PHE A 336 4.76 24.81 -25.45
C PHE A 336 3.41 24.85 -24.72
N ASP A 337 2.50 25.72 -25.14
CA ASP A 337 1.13 25.77 -24.60
C ASP A 337 0.36 24.48 -24.91
N SER A 338 0.57 23.89 -26.08
CA SER A 338 -0.01 22.59 -26.45
C SER A 338 0.50 21.45 -25.54
N MET A 339 1.80 21.41 -25.22
CA MET A 339 2.36 20.42 -24.30
C MET A 339 1.92 20.63 -22.84
N LEU A 340 1.89 21.89 -22.38
CA LEU A 340 1.39 22.25 -21.04
C LEU A 340 -0.08 21.83 -20.89
N ARG A 341 -0.90 22.13 -21.89
CA ARG A 341 -2.32 21.76 -21.91
C ARG A 341 -2.53 20.24 -21.93
N ARG A 342 -1.72 19.50 -22.69
CA ARG A 342 -1.77 18.02 -22.66
C ARG A 342 -1.33 17.45 -21.31
N MET A 343 -0.31 18.03 -20.67
CA MET A 343 0.14 17.61 -19.34
C MET A 343 -0.90 17.92 -18.25
N GLU A 344 -1.59 19.07 -18.33
CA GLU A 344 -2.75 19.38 -17.49
C GLU A 344 -3.90 18.41 -17.71
N GLU A 345 -4.22 18.07 -18.97
CA GLU A 345 -5.24 17.06 -19.28
C GLU A 345 -4.87 15.68 -18.68
N TYR A 346 -3.59 15.27 -18.74
CA TYR A 346 -3.15 14.03 -18.09
C TYR A 346 -3.21 14.10 -16.56
N ALA A 347 -2.82 15.22 -15.94
CA ALA A 347 -2.90 15.40 -14.50
C ALA A 347 -4.35 15.37 -14.01
N ASN A 348 -5.24 16.09 -14.70
CA ASN A 348 -6.67 16.15 -14.41
C ASN A 348 -7.34 14.78 -14.60
N ASN A 349 -6.97 14.03 -15.64
CA ASN A 349 -7.52 12.69 -15.86
C ASN A 349 -7.05 11.69 -14.79
N LEU A 350 -5.79 11.78 -14.34
CA LEU A 350 -5.27 10.99 -13.23
C LEU A 350 -5.97 11.34 -11.92
N GLU A 351 -6.16 12.62 -11.64
CA GLU A 351 -6.86 13.09 -10.45
C GLU A 351 -8.33 12.63 -10.44
N LYS A 352 -9.04 12.73 -11.57
CA LYS A 352 -10.38 12.16 -11.74
C LYS A 352 -10.40 10.66 -11.50
N LEU A 353 -9.44 9.92 -12.04
CA LEU A 353 -9.37 8.47 -11.88
C LEU A 353 -9.09 8.07 -10.42
N VAL A 354 -8.20 8.80 -9.74
CA VAL A 354 -7.91 8.60 -8.32
C VAL A 354 -9.16 8.91 -7.49
N ALA A 355 -9.79 10.07 -7.71
CA ALA A 355 -11.02 10.45 -7.01
C ALA A 355 -12.14 9.41 -7.21
N GLN A 356 -12.32 8.91 -8.44
CA GLN A 356 -13.30 7.87 -8.75
C GLN A 356 -12.98 6.57 -8.01
N ARG A 357 -11.74 6.06 -8.09
CA ARG A 357 -11.34 4.84 -7.38
C ARG A 357 -11.42 4.97 -5.87
N THR A 358 -11.03 6.12 -5.31
CA THR A 358 -11.15 6.41 -3.88
C THR A 358 -12.62 6.42 -3.46
N GLY A 359 -13.50 7.00 -4.27
CA GLY A 359 -14.96 6.98 -4.05
C GLY A 359 -15.54 5.55 -4.08
N ASP A 360 -15.18 4.77 -5.11
CA ASP A 360 -15.61 3.37 -5.24
C ASP A 360 -15.12 2.52 -4.05
N TYR A 361 -13.86 2.71 -3.64
CA TYR A 361 -13.29 2.05 -2.48
C TYR A 361 -14.04 2.41 -1.20
N MET A 362 -14.31 3.70 -0.95
CA MET A 362 -15.09 4.12 0.22
C MET A 362 -16.50 3.51 0.22
N LYS A 363 -17.14 3.43 -0.94
CA LYS A 363 -18.48 2.82 -1.07
C LYS A 363 -18.45 1.31 -0.79
N GLN A 364 -17.43 0.61 -1.29
CA GLN A 364 -17.24 -0.83 -1.00
C GLN A 364 -16.89 -1.07 0.47
N LYS A 365 -16.00 -0.25 1.04
CA LYS A 365 -15.66 -0.29 2.47
C LYS A 365 -16.90 -0.12 3.34
N LYS A 366 -17.71 0.91 3.07
CA LYS A 366 -18.95 1.16 3.83
C LYS A 366 -19.93 -0.02 3.74
N ARG A 367 -20.08 -0.63 2.55
CA ARG A 367 -20.92 -1.82 2.37
C ARG A 367 -20.40 -3.02 3.18
N ALA A 368 -19.09 -3.26 3.17
CA ALA A 368 -18.47 -4.33 3.94
C ALA A 368 -18.64 -4.11 5.45
N GLU A 369 -18.44 -2.89 5.94
CA GLU A 369 -18.65 -2.51 7.34
C GLU A 369 -20.10 -2.71 7.78
N THR A 370 -21.09 -2.25 6.98
CA THR A 370 -22.51 -2.45 7.30
C THR A 370 -22.87 -3.93 7.39
N LEU A 371 -22.37 -4.76 6.47
CA LEU A 371 -22.61 -6.22 6.54
C LEU A 371 -21.96 -6.85 7.77
N LEU A 372 -20.78 -6.40 8.16
CA LEU A 372 -20.08 -6.90 9.34
C LEU A 372 -20.83 -6.54 10.63
N TYR A 373 -21.31 -5.29 10.75
CA TYR A 373 -22.10 -4.85 11.91
C TYR A 373 -23.48 -5.52 12.00
N ASN A 374 -24.01 -6.04 10.89
CA ASN A 374 -25.24 -6.84 10.91
C ASN A 374 -25.00 -8.28 11.40
N MET A 375 -23.75 -8.77 11.36
CA MET A 375 -23.41 -10.14 11.77
C MET A 375 -22.77 -10.21 13.16
N LEU A 376 -22.07 -9.15 13.58
CA LEU A 376 -21.31 -9.10 14.81
C LEU A 376 -21.56 -7.80 15.57
N PRO A 377 -21.45 -7.80 16.91
CA PRO A 377 -21.52 -6.57 17.67
C PRO A 377 -20.44 -5.58 17.24
N ARG A 378 -20.72 -4.26 17.25
CA ARG A 378 -19.81 -3.21 16.75
C ARG A 378 -18.42 -3.28 17.39
N THR A 379 -18.35 -3.43 18.71
CA THR A 379 -17.10 -3.50 19.46
C THR A 379 -16.22 -4.68 19.01
N VAL A 380 -16.83 -5.82 18.71
CA VAL A 380 -16.15 -7.03 18.22
C VAL A 380 -15.75 -6.89 16.75
N ALA A 381 -16.63 -6.32 15.93
CA ALA A 381 -16.36 -6.05 14.51
C ALA A 381 -15.19 -5.09 14.32
N GLU A 382 -15.11 -4.03 15.11
CA GLU A 382 -14.01 -3.05 15.09
C GLU A 382 -12.66 -3.69 15.45
N GLN A 383 -12.62 -4.51 16.51
CA GLN A 383 -11.41 -5.26 16.89
C GLN A 383 -10.94 -6.20 15.76
N LEU A 384 -11.86 -6.91 15.12
CA LEU A 384 -11.54 -7.76 13.98
C LEU A 384 -11.04 -6.96 12.77
N MET A 385 -11.61 -5.77 12.51
CA MET A 385 -11.14 -4.88 11.45
C MET A 385 -9.75 -4.32 11.70
N MET A 386 -9.37 -4.12 12.97
CA MET A 386 -8.02 -3.72 13.37
C MET A 386 -7.00 -4.86 13.30
N GLY A 387 -7.46 -6.11 13.10
CA GLY A 387 -6.61 -7.30 13.07
C GLY A 387 -6.29 -7.88 14.45
N ASP A 388 -6.97 -7.41 15.48
CA ASP A 388 -6.77 -7.85 16.85
C ASP A 388 -7.54 -9.15 17.14
N PRO A 389 -6.94 -10.09 17.89
CA PRO A 389 -7.65 -11.29 18.30
C PRO A 389 -8.71 -10.96 19.35
N VAL A 390 -9.97 -11.26 19.04
CA VAL A 390 -11.07 -11.12 20.01
C VAL A 390 -10.96 -12.22 21.06
N ARG A 391 -10.56 -11.85 22.28
CA ARG A 391 -10.45 -12.78 23.41
C ARG A 391 -11.83 -13.06 24.01
N ALA A 392 -12.02 -14.27 24.53
CA ALA A 392 -13.22 -14.57 25.31
C ALA A 392 -13.23 -13.74 26.60
N GLU A 393 -14.37 -13.12 26.90
CA GLU A 393 -14.57 -12.31 28.10
C GLU A 393 -15.59 -12.99 29.02
N LYS A 394 -15.34 -12.93 30.34
CA LYS A 394 -16.28 -13.40 31.36
C LYS A 394 -17.14 -12.23 31.86
N PHE A 395 -18.45 -12.40 31.80
CA PHE A 395 -19.44 -11.48 32.32
C PHE A 395 -20.06 -12.08 33.59
N ASP A 396 -20.05 -11.33 34.68
CA ASP A 396 -20.46 -11.82 36.01
C ASP A 396 -21.96 -11.94 36.16
N SER A 397 -22.72 -11.09 35.48
CA SER A 397 -24.17 -11.12 35.44
C SER A 397 -24.65 -10.62 34.08
N VAL A 398 -25.45 -11.45 33.40
CA VAL A 398 -26.22 -11.11 32.19
C VAL A 398 -27.61 -11.70 32.33
N THR A 399 -28.59 -11.14 31.62
CA THR A 399 -29.92 -11.76 31.52
C THR A 399 -30.11 -12.34 30.13
N VAL A 400 -30.40 -13.65 30.09
CA VAL A 400 -30.65 -14.41 28.87
C VAL A 400 -32.15 -14.65 28.72
N PHE A 401 -32.66 -14.33 27.55
CA PHE A 401 -34.01 -14.59 27.08
C PHE A 401 -34.00 -15.75 26.08
N PHE A 402 -34.89 -16.71 26.31
CA PHE A 402 -35.26 -17.73 25.33
C PHE A 402 -36.75 -17.66 25.09
N SER A 403 -37.15 -17.71 23.82
CA SER A 403 -38.54 -17.98 23.46
C SER A 403 -38.65 -19.10 22.47
N ASP A 404 -39.80 -19.77 22.50
CA ASP A 404 -40.16 -20.81 21.57
C ASP A 404 -41.64 -20.71 21.18
N ILE A 405 -41.98 -21.25 20.01
CA ILE A 405 -43.34 -21.25 19.47
C ILE A 405 -44.02 -22.56 19.89
N CYS A 406 -45.00 -22.47 20.79
CA CYS A 406 -45.74 -23.64 21.23
C CYS A 406 -46.48 -24.30 20.06
N GLY A 407 -46.22 -25.59 19.82
CA GLY A 407 -46.86 -26.35 18.75
C GLY A 407 -46.23 -26.15 17.37
N PHE A 408 -45.06 -25.51 17.27
CA PHE A 408 -44.38 -25.28 16.00
C PHE A 408 -44.09 -26.57 15.22
N THR A 409 -43.70 -27.66 15.89
CA THR A 409 -43.47 -28.96 15.21
C THR A 409 -44.72 -29.44 14.45
N LYS A 410 -45.90 -29.25 15.04
CA LYS A 410 -47.17 -29.59 14.38
C LYS A 410 -47.45 -28.64 13.22
N LEU A 411 -47.30 -27.34 13.45
CA LEU A 411 -47.48 -26.31 12.42
C LEU A 411 -46.55 -26.53 11.22
N SER A 412 -45.28 -26.85 11.47
CA SER A 412 -44.29 -27.17 10.44
C SER A 412 -44.55 -28.47 9.71
N SER A 413 -45.25 -29.44 10.32
CA SER A 413 -45.60 -30.70 9.67
C SER A 413 -46.82 -30.60 8.75
N GLU A 414 -47.68 -29.59 8.98
CA GLU A 414 -48.94 -29.42 8.26
C GLU A 414 -48.94 -28.26 7.24
N SER A 415 -47.86 -27.47 7.17
CA SER A 415 -47.68 -26.36 6.22
C SER A 415 -46.55 -26.65 5.24
N GLU A 416 -46.59 -26.00 4.08
CA GLU A 416 -45.52 -26.13 3.08
C GLU A 416 -44.22 -25.47 3.59
N PRO A 417 -43.03 -26.01 3.30
CA PRO A 417 -41.76 -25.45 3.78
C PRO A 417 -41.56 -23.97 3.43
N LEU A 418 -42.02 -23.52 2.25
CA LEU A 418 -41.94 -22.12 1.84
C LEU A 418 -42.85 -21.20 2.70
N GLU A 419 -44.01 -21.70 3.12
CA GLU A 419 -44.95 -20.96 3.99
C GLU A 419 -44.37 -20.78 5.39
N ILE A 420 -43.66 -21.80 5.91
CA ILE A 420 -42.95 -21.74 7.19
C ILE A 420 -41.80 -20.73 7.15
N VAL A 421 -41.02 -20.71 6.06
CA VAL A 421 -39.95 -19.72 5.90
C VAL A 421 -40.51 -18.30 5.87
N CYS A 422 -41.60 -18.07 5.13
CA CYS A 422 -42.28 -16.77 5.11
C CYS A 422 -42.82 -16.38 6.49
N LEU A 423 -43.42 -17.33 7.22
CA LEU A 423 -43.94 -17.12 8.58
C LEU A 423 -42.84 -16.70 9.56
N LEU A 424 -41.74 -17.45 9.60
CA LEU A 424 -40.60 -17.15 10.47
C LEU A 424 -39.98 -15.81 10.12
N ASN A 425 -39.83 -15.49 8.82
CA ASN A 425 -39.30 -14.21 8.39
C ASN A 425 -40.21 -13.03 8.80
N ASP A 426 -41.53 -13.16 8.63
CA ASP A 426 -42.50 -12.14 9.06
C ASP A 426 -42.47 -11.96 10.59
N LEU A 427 -42.43 -13.06 11.35
CA LEU A 427 -42.37 -13.03 12.81
C LEU A 427 -41.06 -12.39 13.31
N TYR A 428 -39.91 -12.81 12.78
CA TYR A 428 -38.61 -12.27 13.17
C TYR A 428 -38.42 -10.82 12.74
N THR A 429 -39.02 -10.38 11.62
CA THR A 429 -39.04 -8.95 11.24
C THR A 429 -39.74 -8.11 12.31
N VAL A 430 -40.86 -8.61 12.85
CA VAL A 430 -41.59 -7.93 13.93
C VAL A 430 -40.76 -7.93 15.22
N PHE A 431 -40.13 -9.06 15.57
CA PHE A 431 -39.29 -9.15 16.77
C PHE A 431 -38.08 -8.23 16.69
N ASP A 432 -37.35 -8.25 15.57
CA ASP A 432 -36.18 -7.41 15.33
C ASP A 432 -36.56 -5.91 15.46
N SER A 433 -37.75 -5.49 14.98
CA SER A 433 -38.24 -4.10 15.13
C SER A 433 -38.54 -3.66 16.58
N ILE A 434 -38.82 -4.63 17.47
CA ILE A 434 -39.06 -4.37 18.89
C ILE A 434 -37.73 -4.30 19.63
N ILE A 435 -36.81 -5.21 19.31
CA ILE A 435 -35.49 -5.36 19.92
C ILE A 435 -34.60 -4.16 19.65
N ASP A 436 -34.72 -3.53 18.47
CA ASP A 436 -34.02 -2.28 18.15
C ASP A 436 -34.32 -1.11 19.12
N LYS A 437 -35.36 -1.21 19.96
CA LYS A 437 -35.75 -0.18 20.95
C LYS A 437 -35.14 -0.39 22.34
N TYR A 438 -34.51 -1.55 22.59
CA TYR A 438 -34.00 -1.96 23.89
C TYR A 438 -32.48 -2.22 23.81
N ASP A 439 -31.78 -2.16 24.94
CA ASP A 439 -30.34 -2.49 25.01
C ASP A 439 -30.14 -4.02 25.06
N VAL A 440 -30.29 -4.66 23.91
CA VAL A 440 -30.29 -6.11 23.77
C VAL A 440 -29.51 -6.56 22.53
N TYR A 441 -28.83 -7.70 22.64
CA TYR A 441 -28.09 -8.33 21.56
C TYR A 441 -28.74 -9.64 21.12
N LYS A 442 -29.03 -9.76 19.82
CA LYS A 442 -29.55 -10.99 19.21
C LYS A 442 -28.45 -12.03 19.05
N VAL A 443 -28.67 -13.20 19.63
CA VAL A 443 -27.77 -14.36 19.49
C VAL A 443 -28.33 -15.28 18.40
N GLU A 444 -27.49 -16.14 17.81
CA GLU A 444 -27.92 -17.07 16.77
C GLU A 444 -29.13 -17.92 17.22
N THR A 445 -30.17 -17.93 16.38
CA THR A 445 -31.39 -18.72 16.57
C THR A 445 -31.21 -20.14 16.02
N ILE A 446 -31.64 -21.15 16.77
CA ILE A 446 -31.67 -22.55 16.32
C ILE A 446 -33.14 -22.94 16.14
N GLY A 447 -33.59 -23.10 14.89
CA GLY A 447 -34.97 -23.49 14.58
C GLY A 447 -35.99 -22.40 14.88
N ASP A 448 -36.98 -22.75 15.70
CA ASP A 448 -38.08 -21.92 16.22
C ASP A 448 -37.72 -21.17 17.51
N ALA A 449 -36.56 -21.46 18.10
CA ALA A 449 -36.10 -20.78 19.29
C ALA A 449 -35.43 -19.44 18.98
N TYR A 450 -35.88 -18.38 19.65
CA TYR A 450 -35.35 -17.03 19.53
C TYR A 450 -34.60 -16.65 20.82
N MET A 451 -33.31 -16.31 20.68
CA MET A 451 -32.39 -16.07 21.80
C MET A 451 -31.87 -14.64 21.79
N VAL A 452 -32.04 -13.95 22.92
CA VAL A 452 -31.62 -12.56 23.12
C VAL A 452 -30.93 -12.42 24.47
N VAL A 453 -29.94 -11.53 24.56
CA VAL A 453 -29.20 -11.31 25.81
C VAL A 453 -28.97 -9.82 26.02
N SER A 454 -29.04 -9.38 27.28
CA SER A 454 -28.61 -8.04 27.69
C SER A 454 -27.49 -8.12 28.73
N GLY A 455 -26.70 -7.05 28.83
CA GLY A 455 -25.48 -6.99 29.67
C GLY A 455 -24.21 -7.43 28.95
N LEU A 456 -24.30 -7.73 27.65
CA LEU A 456 -23.16 -7.97 26.75
C LEU A 456 -23.49 -7.51 25.31
N PRO A 457 -22.48 -7.20 24.47
CA PRO A 457 -21.05 -7.13 24.80
C PRO A 457 -20.68 -5.95 25.74
N THR A 458 -21.56 -4.95 25.85
CA THR A 458 -21.42 -3.81 26.75
C THR A 458 -22.11 -4.09 28.07
N ARG A 459 -21.41 -3.89 29.19
CA ARG A 459 -21.98 -4.06 30.54
C ARG A 459 -22.89 -2.87 30.86
N ASN A 460 -24.12 -3.15 31.27
CA ASN A 460 -25.12 -2.13 31.63
C ASN A 460 -25.57 -2.22 33.11
N GLY A 461 -24.74 -2.81 33.98
CA GLY A 461 -25.08 -2.99 35.40
C GLY A 461 -26.26 -3.94 35.57
N ASN A 462 -27.21 -3.63 36.46
CA ASN A 462 -28.41 -4.46 36.65
C ASN A 462 -29.52 -4.19 35.62
N LEU A 463 -29.35 -3.19 34.74
CA LEU A 463 -30.35 -2.80 33.74
C LEU A 463 -30.64 -3.93 32.74
N HIS A 464 -29.70 -4.88 32.56
CA HIS A 464 -29.92 -6.03 31.70
C HIS A 464 -31.20 -6.82 32.01
N ALA A 465 -31.58 -6.91 33.29
CA ALA A 465 -32.78 -7.63 33.71
C ALA A 465 -34.05 -6.84 33.35
N GLN A 466 -34.02 -5.52 33.54
CA GLN A 466 -35.11 -4.61 33.20
C GLN A 466 -35.36 -4.61 31.68
N GLU A 467 -34.32 -4.37 30.88
CA GLU A 467 -34.40 -4.30 29.41
C GLU A 467 -35.02 -5.57 28.81
N ILE A 468 -34.57 -6.75 29.25
CA ILE A 468 -35.10 -8.03 28.78
C ILE A 468 -36.55 -8.23 29.22
N CYS A 469 -36.93 -7.85 30.44
CA CYS A 469 -38.28 -8.03 30.93
C CYS A 469 -39.29 -7.10 30.24
N SER A 470 -38.94 -5.82 30.06
CA SER A 470 -39.74 -4.85 29.30
C SER A 470 -39.86 -5.26 27.82
N MET A 471 -38.77 -5.72 27.19
CA MET A 471 -38.79 -6.29 25.84
C MET A 471 -39.74 -7.48 25.75
N SER A 472 -39.68 -8.40 26.72
CA SER A 472 -40.51 -9.61 26.75
C SER A 472 -42.02 -9.30 26.82
N LEU A 473 -42.40 -8.30 27.63
CA LEU A 473 -43.78 -7.83 27.71
C LEU A 473 -44.25 -7.20 26.39
N SER A 474 -43.39 -6.41 25.75
CA SER A 474 -43.67 -5.81 24.43
C SER A 474 -43.82 -6.87 23.32
N LEU A 475 -42.98 -7.91 23.32
CA LEU A 475 -43.06 -9.03 22.39
C LEU A 475 -44.39 -9.78 22.54
N LEU A 476 -44.80 -10.12 23.78
CA LEU A 476 -46.10 -10.77 24.03
C LEU A 476 -47.30 -9.93 23.62
N LYS A 477 -47.25 -8.60 23.84
CA LYS A 477 -48.31 -7.69 23.38
C LYS A 477 -48.43 -7.69 21.86
N CYS A 478 -47.30 -7.68 21.14
CA CYS A 478 -47.28 -7.67 19.69
C CYS A 478 -47.77 -8.99 19.10
N ILE A 479 -47.38 -10.14 19.68
CA ILE A 479 -47.76 -11.46 19.15
C ILE A 479 -49.26 -11.71 19.18
N LYS A 480 -49.99 -11.11 20.13
CA LYS A 480 -51.47 -11.15 20.19
C LYS A 480 -52.13 -10.52 18.96
N THR A 481 -51.44 -9.60 18.29
CA THR A 481 -51.96 -8.92 17.08
C THR A 481 -51.43 -9.52 15.78
N PHE A 482 -50.45 -10.42 15.86
CA PHE A 482 -49.83 -11.06 14.70
C PHE A 482 -50.76 -12.12 14.10
N LYS A 483 -50.93 -12.11 12.78
CA LYS A 483 -51.75 -13.09 12.04
C LYS A 483 -50.92 -13.87 11.05
N ILE A 484 -51.13 -15.19 11.00
CA ILE A 484 -50.45 -16.08 10.06
C ILE A 484 -51.11 -15.95 8.68
N LYS A 485 -50.36 -15.50 7.66
CA LYS A 485 -50.89 -15.25 6.31
C LYS A 485 -51.55 -16.49 5.67
N HIS A 486 -50.94 -17.66 5.80
CA HIS A 486 -51.42 -18.91 5.22
C HIS A 486 -52.47 -19.63 6.11
N ARG A 487 -52.61 -19.23 7.39
CA ARG A 487 -53.55 -19.81 8.35
C ARG A 487 -54.14 -18.73 9.28
N PRO A 488 -55.05 -17.87 8.79
CA PRO A 488 -55.50 -16.67 9.52
C PRO A 488 -56.31 -16.96 10.79
N ASN A 489 -56.76 -18.21 10.99
CA ASN A 489 -57.52 -18.64 12.17
C ASN A 489 -56.61 -19.19 13.30
N ASP A 490 -55.34 -19.46 13.00
CA ASP A 490 -54.39 -19.97 13.97
C ASP A 490 -53.58 -18.82 14.55
N ASN A 491 -53.45 -18.82 15.88
CA ASN A 491 -52.66 -17.83 16.61
C ASN A 491 -51.32 -18.43 17.04
N ILE A 492 -50.25 -17.65 16.93
CA ILE A 492 -48.95 -18.04 17.45
C ILE A 492 -48.96 -17.87 18.98
N LEU A 493 -48.61 -18.95 19.67
CA LEU A 493 -48.45 -18.97 21.12
C LEU A 493 -46.96 -18.96 21.44
N LEU A 494 -46.48 -17.88 22.05
CA LEU A 494 -45.09 -17.76 22.48
C LEU A 494 -44.96 -18.22 23.93
N ARG A 495 -43.96 -19.05 24.23
CA ARG A 495 -43.48 -19.27 25.60
C ARG A 495 -42.13 -18.60 25.78
N ILE A 496 -41.93 -17.95 26.93
CA ILE A 496 -40.71 -17.20 27.23
C ILE A 496 -40.10 -17.70 28.54
N GLY A 497 -38.79 -17.91 28.55
CA GLY A 497 -37.99 -18.18 29.73
C GLY A 497 -36.84 -17.21 29.90
N ILE A 498 -36.66 -16.69 31.10
CA ILE A 498 -35.65 -15.68 31.41
C ILE A 498 -34.83 -16.11 32.63
N HIS A 499 -33.51 -16.08 32.48
CA HIS A 499 -32.59 -16.37 33.59
C HIS A 499 -31.40 -15.42 33.59
N SER A 500 -30.98 -15.01 34.79
CA SER A 500 -29.84 -14.13 35.00
C SER A 500 -28.71 -14.86 35.71
N GLY A 501 -27.48 -14.72 35.21
CA GLY A 501 -26.30 -15.35 35.77
C GLY A 501 -25.02 -15.10 34.95
N PRO A 502 -23.88 -15.68 35.38
CA PRO A 502 -22.58 -15.46 34.74
C PRO A 502 -22.44 -16.24 33.42
N VAL A 503 -21.82 -15.61 32.42
CA VAL A 503 -21.51 -16.23 31.12
C VAL A 503 -20.10 -15.88 30.67
N VAL A 504 -19.55 -16.72 29.79
CA VAL A 504 -18.36 -16.41 29.01
C VAL A 504 -18.79 -16.21 27.57
N ALA A 505 -18.47 -15.06 26.98
CA ALA A 505 -18.80 -14.76 25.59
C ALA A 505 -17.51 -14.60 24.76
N GLY A 506 -17.53 -15.06 23.51
CA GLY A 506 -16.37 -14.99 22.65
C GLY A 506 -16.69 -15.33 21.20
N VAL A 507 -15.76 -15.00 20.29
CA VAL A 507 -15.89 -15.29 18.87
C VAL A 507 -15.38 -16.70 18.58
N VAL A 508 -16.21 -17.53 17.97
CA VAL A 508 -15.87 -18.90 17.58
C VAL A 508 -15.83 -19.02 16.06
N GLY A 509 -14.81 -19.70 15.55
CA GLY A 509 -14.62 -20.00 14.13
C GLY A 509 -13.79 -18.97 13.37
N SER A 510 -12.87 -19.45 12.53
CA SER A 510 -11.97 -18.58 11.74
C SER A 510 -12.53 -18.16 10.37
N LYS A 511 -13.41 -19.00 9.77
CA LYS A 511 -14.02 -18.72 8.45
C LYS A 511 -15.39 -18.03 8.54
N MET A 512 -16.16 -18.37 9.56
CA MET A 512 -17.47 -17.78 9.87
C MET A 512 -17.47 -17.44 11.36
N PRO A 513 -16.93 -16.27 11.74
CA PRO A 513 -16.85 -15.85 13.13
C PRO A 513 -18.25 -15.59 13.68
N ARG A 514 -18.58 -16.21 14.82
CA ARG A 514 -19.86 -16.07 15.50
C ARG A 514 -19.64 -15.67 16.95
N TYR A 515 -20.37 -14.68 17.44
CA TYR A 515 -20.31 -14.30 18.84
C TYR A 515 -21.21 -15.23 19.66
N CYS A 516 -20.60 -16.18 20.36
CA CYS A 516 -21.30 -17.23 21.08
C CYS A 516 -21.19 -17.04 22.59
N LEU A 517 -22.22 -17.48 23.32
CA LEU A 517 -22.24 -17.50 24.77
C LEU A 517 -22.07 -18.93 25.29
N PHE A 518 -21.27 -19.06 26.34
CA PHE A 518 -20.98 -20.31 27.02
C PHE A 518 -21.24 -20.17 28.51
N GLY A 519 -21.95 -21.13 29.08
CA GLY A 519 -22.20 -21.16 30.52
C GLY A 519 -23.48 -21.89 30.88
N ASP A 520 -23.57 -22.26 32.15
CA ASP A 520 -24.76 -22.89 32.72
C ASP A 520 -25.99 -21.97 32.70
N THR A 521 -25.80 -20.65 32.65
CA THR A 521 -26.87 -19.67 32.50
C THR A 521 -27.66 -19.86 31.21
N VAL A 522 -27.01 -20.17 30.08
CA VAL A 522 -27.70 -20.42 28.80
C VAL A 522 -28.59 -21.67 28.90
N ASN A 523 -28.05 -22.76 29.47
CA ASN A 523 -28.78 -24.01 29.66
C ASN A 523 -29.96 -23.85 30.63
N THR A 524 -29.77 -23.07 31.70
CA THR A 524 -30.83 -22.80 32.69
C THR A 524 -31.93 -21.92 32.08
N ALA A 525 -31.59 -20.91 31.28
CA ALA A 525 -32.55 -20.07 30.57
C ALA A 525 -33.41 -20.88 29.58
N SER A 526 -32.79 -21.78 28.79
CA SER A 526 -33.52 -22.71 27.92
C SER A 526 -34.47 -23.62 28.72
N ARG A 527 -34.06 -24.09 29.90
CA ARG A 527 -34.95 -24.89 30.77
C ARG A 527 -36.10 -24.07 31.37
N MET A 528 -35.89 -22.77 31.65
CA MET A 528 -36.98 -21.88 32.05
C MET A 528 -38.01 -21.80 30.92
N GLU A 529 -37.57 -21.64 29.68
CA GLU A 529 -38.45 -21.57 28.51
C GLU A 529 -39.24 -22.88 28.34
N SER A 530 -38.55 -24.02 28.36
CA SER A 530 -39.18 -25.32 28.07
C SER A 530 -40.19 -25.74 29.14
N ASN A 531 -40.03 -25.29 30.39
CA ASN A 531 -41.00 -25.50 31.47
C ASN A 531 -42.01 -24.34 31.61
N GLY A 532 -41.99 -23.37 30.70
CA GLY A 532 -42.92 -22.24 30.67
C GLY A 532 -44.31 -22.63 30.17
N GLU A 533 -45.26 -21.71 30.31
CA GLU A 533 -46.63 -21.85 29.81
C GLU A 533 -46.85 -20.95 28.59
N PRO A 534 -47.76 -21.32 27.67
CA PRO A 534 -48.10 -20.49 26.52
C PRO A 534 -48.56 -19.09 26.96
N LEU A 535 -48.03 -18.07 26.28
CA LEU A 535 -48.30 -16.64 26.50
C LEU A 535 -47.91 -16.12 27.90
N ARG A 536 -47.04 -16.83 28.63
CA ARG A 536 -46.48 -16.40 29.91
C ARG A 536 -44.96 -16.24 29.85
N ILE A 537 -44.44 -15.38 30.72
CA ILE A 537 -43.01 -15.10 30.89
C ILE A 537 -42.53 -15.77 32.17
N HIS A 538 -41.70 -16.80 32.04
CA HIS A 538 -41.18 -17.58 33.15
C HIS A 538 -39.84 -17.03 33.64
N LEU A 539 -39.79 -16.62 34.91
CA LEU A 539 -38.61 -16.03 35.55
C LEU A 539 -37.94 -17.01 36.52
N SER A 540 -36.61 -17.06 36.42
CA SER A 540 -35.76 -17.68 37.45
C SER A 540 -35.68 -16.83 38.73
N PRO A 541 -35.34 -17.43 39.89
CA PRO A 541 -35.22 -16.68 41.15
C PRO A 541 -34.12 -15.61 41.12
N SER A 542 -33.05 -15.82 40.35
CA SER A 542 -31.97 -14.83 40.21
C SER A 542 -32.44 -13.60 39.44
N THR A 543 -33.21 -13.77 38.37
CA THR A 543 -33.82 -12.64 37.64
C THR A 543 -34.80 -11.89 38.53
N LYS A 544 -35.64 -12.62 39.29
CA LYS A 544 -36.61 -12.01 40.21
C LYS A 544 -35.94 -11.11 41.25
N LEU A 545 -34.83 -11.57 41.84
CA LEU A 545 -34.07 -10.76 42.80
C LEU A 545 -33.54 -9.45 42.20
N LEU A 546 -33.10 -9.48 40.94
CA LEU A 546 -32.68 -8.26 40.24
C LEU A 546 -33.86 -7.32 39.97
N LEU A 547 -35.02 -7.86 39.59
CA LEU A 547 -36.24 -7.08 39.33
C LEU A 547 -36.81 -6.43 40.60
N ASP A 548 -36.76 -7.14 41.73
CA ASP A 548 -37.18 -6.61 43.04
C ASP A 548 -36.43 -5.32 43.40
N GLY A 549 -35.18 -5.16 42.93
CA GLY A 549 -34.38 -3.96 43.13
C GLY A 549 -34.90 -2.72 42.41
N PHE A 550 -35.73 -2.88 41.38
CA PHE A 550 -36.33 -1.76 40.63
C PHE A 550 -37.72 -1.38 41.14
N GLY A 551 -38.50 -2.34 41.67
CA GLY A 551 -39.82 -2.09 42.24
C GLY A 551 -40.95 -1.79 41.24
N THR A 552 -40.69 -1.83 39.94
CA THR A 552 -41.66 -1.49 38.87
C THR A 552 -42.36 -2.70 38.25
N PHE A 553 -41.87 -3.92 38.49
CA PHE A 553 -42.37 -5.13 37.83
C PHE A 553 -43.30 -5.95 38.73
N ASP A 554 -44.43 -6.38 38.17
CA ASP A 554 -45.38 -7.26 38.84
C ASP A 554 -45.02 -8.74 38.60
N THR A 555 -44.62 -9.43 39.68
CA THR A 555 -44.19 -10.83 39.64
C THR A 555 -45.04 -11.71 40.55
N GLU A 556 -45.46 -12.87 40.04
CA GLU A 556 -46.31 -13.83 40.75
C GLU A 556 -45.53 -15.13 41.04
N LEU A 557 -45.67 -15.68 42.24
CA LEU A 557 -45.04 -16.95 42.61
C LEU A 557 -45.71 -18.12 41.87
N ARG A 558 -44.94 -18.84 41.04
CA ARG A 558 -45.42 -20.07 40.39
C ARG A 558 -45.37 -21.27 41.34
N GLY A 559 -44.31 -21.37 42.13
CA GLY A 559 -44.04 -22.50 43.02
C GLY A 559 -42.84 -23.35 42.58
N PRO A 560 -42.65 -24.53 43.21
CA PRO A 560 -41.53 -25.42 42.92
C PRO A 560 -41.68 -26.15 41.57
N VAL A 561 -40.68 -26.03 40.70
CA VAL A 561 -40.61 -26.70 39.39
C VAL A 561 -39.37 -27.60 39.34
N GLU A 562 -39.56 -28.86 38.97
CA GLU A 562 -38.45 -29.81 38.83
C GLU A 562 -37.70 -29.56 37.52
N MET A 563 -36.41 -29.24 37.63
CA MET A 563 -35.54 -29.00 36.47
C MET A 563 -34.44 -30.04 36.39
N LYS A 564 -34.34 -30.67 35.22
CA LYS A 564 -33.39 -31.74 34.93
C LYS A 564 -31.95 -31.30 35.25
N GLY A 565 -31.31 -31.93 36.24
CA GLY A 565 -29.93 -31.63 36.65
C GLY A 565 -29.76 -30.40 37.56
N LYS A 566 -30.85 -29.76 37.99
CA LYS A 566 -30.85 -28.66 38.99
C LYS A 566 -31.71 -28.96 40.22
N GLY A 567 -32.57 -29.98 40.16
CA GLY A 567 -33.53 -30.29 41.21
C GLY A 567 -34.73 -29.34 41.16
N THR A 568 -35.40 -29.20 42.30
CA THR A 568 -36.59 -28.36 42.42
C THR A 568 -36.19 -26.90 42.63
N ILE A 569 -36.57 -26.03 41.70
CA ILE A 569 -36.33 -24.58 41.77
C ILE A 569 -37.66 -23.85 41.92
N THR A 570 -37.74 -22.90 42.85
CA THR A 570 -38.89 -22.00 42.95
C THR A 570 -38.81 -20.91 41.89
N THR A 571 -39.83 -20.79 41.06
CA THR A 571 -39.86 -19.84 39.94
C THR A 571 -41.06 -18.90 40.01
N TYR A 572 -41.06 -17.90 39.13
CA TYR A 572 -42.01 -16.79 39.15
C TYR A 572 -42.55 -16.50 37.73
N TRP A 573 -43.73 -15.91 37.65
CA TRP A 573 -44.30 -15.34 36.44
C TRP A 573 -44.10 -13.84 36.43
N LEU A 574 -43.83 -13.26 35.26
CA LEU A 574 -43.90 -11.81 35.04
C LEU A 574 -45.24 -11.46 34.40
N ASN A 575 -46.06 -10.67 35.10
CA ASN A 575 -47.41 -10.32 34.67
C ASN A 575 -47.49 -8.94 34.01
N GLY A 576 -46.65 -7.99 34.45
CA GLY A 576 -46.67 -6.64 33.92
C GLY A 576 -45.54 -5.77 34.44
N GLU A 577 -45.54 -4.54 33.94
CA GLU A 577 -44.67 -3.45 34.37
C GLU A 577 -45.58 -2.26 34.67
N SER A 578 -45.50 -1.75 35.90
CA SER A 578 -46.17 -0.53 36.33
C SER A 578 -45.29 0.64 35.92
N ASN A 579 -45.79 1.44 34.98
CA ASN A 579 -45.23 2.76 34.72
C ASN A 579 -45.78 3.70 35.79
N ASP A 580 -44.92 4.31 36.60
CA ASP A 580 -45.28 5.56 37.27
C ASP A 580 -45.57 6.67 36.25
#